data_AF-A0A7V9KJK9-F1
#
_entry.id   AF-A0A7V9KJK9-F1
#
_cell.length_a   1.000
_cell.length_b   1.000
_cell.length_c   1.000
_cell.angle_alpha   90.00
_cell.angle_beta   90.00
_cell.angle_gamma   90.00
#
_symmetry.space_group_name_H-M   'P 1'
#
loop_
_entity.id
_entity.type
_entity.pdbx_description
1 polymer ?
#
loop_
_entity_poly.entity_id
_entity_poly.type
_entity_poly.pdbx_seq_one_letter_code
_entity_poly.pdbx_strand_id
1 'polypeptide(L)' 'MGRKAQIAIVTLVLTVVAGAVFVYWWDSNQQDMIAEGVTIGGVDVGGLDADAARSQVRTNLVTPLEKAVKV' A
#
# COMPACT_ATOMS: atom_id res chain seq x y z
N MET A 1 -18.27 -25.90 26.97
CA MET A 1 -18.77 -25.37 25.67
C MET A 1 -18.63 -26.45 24.63
N GLY A 2 -19.67 -26.74 23.84
CA GLY A 2 -19.59 -27.77 22.80
C GLY A 2 -18.67 -27.34 21.66
N ARG A 3 -17.92 -28.28 21.07
CA ARG A 3 -16.98 -28.03 19.96
C ARG A 3 -17.61 -27.22 18.81
N LYS A 4 -18.91 -27.39 18.56
CA LYS A 4 -19.69 -26.61 17.58
C LYS A 4 -19.81 -25.12 17.93
N ALA A 5 -19.98 -24.79 19.22
CA ALA A 5 -20.06 -23.41 19.68
C ALA A 5 -18.69 -22.71 19.59
N GLN A 6 -17.60 -23.41 19.88
CA GLN A 6 -16.24 -22.88 19.68
C GLN A 6 -15.96 -22.60 18.20
N ILE A 7 -16.33 -23.52 17.31
CA ILE A 7 -16.17 -23.31 15.86
C ILE A 7 -16.96 -22.07 15.43
N ALA A 8 -18.22 -21.96 15.81
CA ALA A 8 -19.06 -20.81 15.46
C ALA A 8 -18.45 -19.47 15.92
N ILE A 9 -17.93 -19.42 17.15
CA ILE A 9 -17.27 -18.23 17.69
C ILE A 9 -16.01 -17.89 16.90
N VAL A 10 -15.15 -18.88 16.62
CA VAL A 10 -13.91 -18.66 15.85
C VAL A 10 -14.22 -18.19 14.43
N THR A 11 -15.19 -18.80 13.77
CA THR A 11 -15.60 -18.39 12.41
C THR A 11 -16.15 -16.96 12.40
N LEU A 12 -16.96 -16.60 13.40
CA LEU A 12 -17.48 -15.24 13.55
C LEU A 12 -16.34 -14.21 13.69
N VAL A 13 -15.38 -14.49 14.58
CA VAL A 13 -14.22 -13.61 14.81
C VAL A 13 -13.39 -13.45 13.53
N LEU A 14 -13.09 -14.55 12.83
CA LEU A 14 -12.34 -14.50 11.58
C LEU A 14 -13.05 -13.67 10.51
N THR A 15 -14.38 -13.79 10.42
CA THR A 15 -15.18 -13.02 9.44
C THR A 15 -15.12 -11.52 9.75
N VAL A 16 -15.21 -11.15 11.03
CA VAL A 16 -15.10 -9.74 11.46
C VAL A 16 -13.72 -9.18 11.18
N VAL A 17 -12.66 -9.93 11.48
CA VAL A 17 -11.27 -9.50 11.22
C VAL A 17 -11.04 -9.34 9.71
N ALA A 18 -11.49 -10.30 8.90
CA ALA A 18 -11.36 -10.22 7.44
C ALA A 18 -12.10 -9.00 6.86
N GLY A 19 -13.31 -8.73 7.36
CA GLY A 19 -14.07 -7.54 6.96
C GLY A 19 -13.36 -6.23 7.33
N ALA A 20 -12.79 -6.15 8.53
CA ALA A 20 -12.05 -4.96 8.97
C ALA A 20 -10.80 -4.70 8.12
N VAL A 21 -10.04 -5.76 7.80
CA VAL A 21 -8.87 -5.66 6.91
C VAL A 21 -9.28 -5.24 5.50
N PHE A 22 -10.39 -5.77 4.98
CA PHE A 22 -10.89 -5.43 3.65
C PHE A 22 -11.30 -3.96 3.55
N VAL A 23 -12.03 -3.44 4.56
CA VAL A 23 -12.43 -2.02 4.60
C VAL A 23 -11.22 -1.10 4.75
N TYR A 24 -10.27 -1.44 5.61
CA TYR A 24 -9.02 -0.67 5.78
C TYR A 24 -8.23 -0.60 4.48
N TRP A 25 -8.08 -1.73 3.78
CA TRP A 25 -7.39 -1.76 2.50
C TRP A 25 -8.12 -0.99 1.40
N TRP A 26 -9.46 -1.03 1.40
CA TRP A 26 -10.26 -0.27 0.44
C TRP A 26 -10.11 1.24 0.62
N ASP A 27 -10.09 1.72 1.87
CA ASP A 27 -9.97 3.14 2.19
C ASP A 27 -8.56 3.69 1.92
N SER A 28 -7.52 2.95 2.30
CA SER A 28 -6.13 3.33 1.99
C SER A 28 -5.85 3.39 0.48
N ASN A 29 -6.59 2.63 -0.34
CA ASN A 29 -6.41 2.66 -1.79
C ASN A 29 -7.09 3.84 -2.48
N GLN A 30 -7.99 4.60 -1.85
CA GLN A 30 -8.80 5.58 -2.58
C GLN A 30 -8.53 7.04 -2.22
N GLN A 31 -7.96 7.32 -1.04
CA GLN A 31 -7.74 8.70 -0.60
C GLN A 31 -6.30 9.22 -0.81
N ASP A 32 -5.31 8.34 -0.85
CA ASP A 32 -3.88 8.71 -0.90
C ASP A 32 -3.20 8.43 -2.25
N MET A 33 -3.99 8.21 -3.32
CA MET A 33 -3.47 8.05 -4.67
C MET A 33 -3.08 9.38 -5.32
N ILE A 34 -1.90 9.41 -5.90
CA ILE A 34 -1.45 10.50 -6.75
C ILE A 34 -2.25 10.44 -8.07
N ALA A 35 -2.76 11.60 -8.49
CA ALA A 35 -3.50 11.71 -9.75
C ALA A 35 -2.70 11.16 -10.95
N GLU A 36 -3.42 10.59 -11.91
CA GLU A 36 -2.81 10.07 -13.14
C GLU A 36 -2.03 11.16 -13.90
N GLY A 37 -0.91 10.78 -14.52
CA GLY A 37 -0.06 11.66 -15.32
C GLY A 37 0.89 12.56 -14.51
N VAL A 38 0.96 12.40 -13.18
CA VAL A 38 1.93 13.10 -12.35
C VAL A 38 3.29 12.41 -12.40
N THR A 39 4.34 13.19 -12.70
CA THR A 39 5.73 12.72 -12.74
C THR A 39 6.61 13.52 -11.79
N ILE A 40 7.56 12.87 -11.11
CA ILE A 40 8.55 13.52 -10.24
C ILE A 40 9.94 13.26 -10.80
N GLY A 41 10.62 14.31 -11.27
CA GLY A 41 11.98 14.20 -11.81
C GLY A 41 12.09 13.23 -12.99
N GLY A 42 11.02 13.06 -13.77
CA GLY A 42 10.92 12.11 -14.88
C GLY A 42 10.46 10.69 -14.51
N VAL A 43 10.22 10.40 -13.22
CA VAL A 43 9.64 9.13 -12.75
C VAL A 43 8.12 9.27 -12.69
N ASP A 44 7.41 8.40 -13.41
CA ASP A 44 5.95 8.32 -13.35
C ASP A 44 5.49 7.76 -12.00
N VAL A 45 4.64 8.52 -11.32
CA VAL A 45 4.05 8.17 -10.03
C VAL A 45 2.53 8.27 -10.04
N GLY A 46 1.93 8.54 -11.19
CA GLY A 46 0.48 8.62 -11.32
C GLY A 46 -0.20 7.29 -11.01
N GLY A 47 -1.33 7.35 -10.31
CA GLY A 47 -2.08 6.17 -9.88
C GLY A 47 -1.44 5.37 -8.75
N LEU A 48 -0.30 5.82 -8.22
CA LEU A 48 0.34 5.21 -7.05
C LEU A 48 -0.11 5.90 -5.76
N ASP A 49 -0.21 5.11 -4.71
CA ASP A 49 -0.25 5.63 -3.35
C ASP A 49 1.07 6.33 -2.98
N ALA A 50 1.00 7.27 -2.03
CA ALA A 50 2.14 8.05 -1.55
C ALA A 50 3.36 7.22 -1.15
N ASP A 51 3.18 6.07 -0.49
CA ASP A 51 4.31 5.23 -0.05
C ASP A 51 4.93 4.43 -1.20
N ALA A 52 4.10 3.94 -2.13
CA ALA A 52 4.56 3.31 -3.36
C ALA A 52 5.34 4.31 -4.23
N ALA A 53 4.82 5.52 -4.39
CA ALA A 53 5.48 6.60 -5.11
C ALA A 53 6.82 6.98 -4.48
N ARG A 54 6.90 7.10 -3.15
CA ARG A 54 8.17 7.36 -2.43
C ARG A 54 9.20 6.27 -2.70
N SER A 55 8.79 5.01 -2.65
CA SER A 55 9.67 3.88 -2.93
C SER A 55 10.19 3.96 -4.38
N GLN A 56 9.29 4.19 -5.33
CA GLN A 56 9.62 4.25 -6.75
C GLN A 56 10.56 5.42 -7.08
N VAL A 57 10.31 6.61 -6.54
CA VAL A 57 11.20 7.77 -6.69
C VAL A 57 12.56 7.51 -6.05
N ARG A 58 12.59 6.88 -4.86
CA ARG A 58 13.86 6.57 -4.20
C ARG A 58 14.73 5.65 -5.06
N THR A 59 14.15 4.57 -5.59
CA THR A 59 14.90 3.60 -6.40
C THR A 59 15.33 4.18 -7.76
N ASN A 60 14.45 4.90 -8.45
CA ASN A 60 14.68 5.31 -9.83
C ASN A 60 15.33 6.68 -9.98
N LEU A 61 15.21 7.55 -8.98
CA LEU A 61 15.76 8.91 -9.03
C LEU A 61 16.82 9.12 -7.96
N VAL A 62 16.52 8.85 -6.69
CA VAL A 62 17.42 9.20 -5.56
C VAL A 62 18.68 8.33 -5.53
N THR A 63 18.54 7.00 -5.57
CA THR A 63 19.69 6.08 -5.50
C THR A 63 20.71 6.28 -6.65
N PRO A 64 20.30 6.56 -7.90
CA PRO A 64 21.23 6.95 -8.95
C PRO A 64 21.94 8.27 -8.68
N LEU A 65 21.24 9.28 -8.15
CA LEU A 65 21.80 10.61 -7.88
C LEU A 65 22.77 10.65 -6.69
N GLU A 66 22.63 9.73 -5.73
CA GLU A 66 23.55 9.59 -4.60
C GLU A 66 24.93 9.06 -5.00
N LYS A 67 25.10 8.52 -6.21
CA LYS A 67 26.39 8.04 -6.69
C LYS A 67 27.25 9.22 -7.16
N ALA A 68 28.47 9.29 -6.62
CA ALA A 68 29.45 10.29 -7.04
C ALA A 68 29.72 10.19 -8.55
N VAL A 69 29.62 11.34 -9.23
CA VAL A 69 30.02 11.45 -10.63
C VAL A 69 31.55 11.45 -10.69
N LYS A 70 32.14 10.41 -11.29
CA LYS A 70 33.56 10.43 -11.65
C LYS A 70 33.68 11.19 -12.97
N VAL A 71 34.37 12.34 -12.91
CA VAL A 71 34.80 13.12 -14.07
C VAL A 71 36.12 12.61 -14.62
#